data_AF-A0A7C7KHB1-F1
#
_entry.id   AF-A0A7C7KHB1-F1
#
_cell.length_a   1.000
_cell.length_b   1.000
_cell.length_c   1.000
_cell.angle_alpha   90.00
_cell.angle_beta   90.00
_cell.angle_gamma   90.00
#
_symmetry.space_group_name_H-M   'P 1'
#
loop_
_entity.id
_entity.type
_entity.pdbx_description
1 polymer ?
#
loop_
_entity_poly.entity_id
_entity_poly.type
_entity_poly.pdbx_seq_one_letter_code
_entity_poly.pdbx_strand_id
1 'polypeptide(L)'
;VTWESATGHFSINSPARSTMPPGDLTLIVQVEPDGGRFLNGVSIDHVVNIRVPVRFEFNPDGHLIRDHTRLITGNVTIRAQDTGLPIEGVSLVARLVNGSTVLFQTVKLTDGYGVVDYRFEVQDPVPGFYDRGYWGEMGLIFHTDSQLLDPTNRFWLANEHGGVNITYEKQQTALISWQVASLIGALLILGTLLGLAVVLRRRRQAAIDELADIFSYTAELLAAGDEVREAIFNCYESLCQILMRNGFLRRDFETVREFEMAIRKALPISEQALIALDRIFEEARYSSHRLGEGHRQNAQLALQSVLQQIDELNEIPDRDAFELAELSA
;
A
#
# COMPACT_ATOMS: atom_id res chain seq x y z
N VAL A 1 -34.06 -66.64 -28.79
CA VAL A 1 -35.36 -66.25 -29.37
C VAL A 1 -36.42 -67.18 -28.81
N THR A 2 -37.51 -66.64 -28.26
CA THR A 2 -38.61 -67.43 -27.70
C THR A 2 -39.92 -67.06 -28.41
N TRP A 3 -40.72 -68.07 -28.76
CA TRP A 3 -42.05 -67.87 -29.35
C TRP A 3 -43.11 -67.76 -28.26
N GLU A 4 -43.95 -66.74 -28.34
CA GLU A 4 -45.08 -66.57 -27.44
C GLU A 4 -46.39 -66.91 -28.18
N SER A 5 -46.94 -68.08 -27.90
CA SER A 5 -48.10 -68.63 -28.62
C SER A 5 -49.41 -67.87 -28.36
N ALA A 6 -49.50 -67.11 -27.27
CA ALA A 6 -50.70 -66.34 -26.92
C ALA A 6 -50.82 -65.04 -27.74
N THR A 7 -49.69 -64.42 -28.08
CA THR A 7 -49.63 -63.12 -28.79
C THR A 7 -49.20 -63.28 -30.24
N GLY A 8 -48.60 -64.42 -30.59
CA GLY A 8 -48.06 -64.64 -31.93
C GLY A 8 -46.75 -63.90 -32.20
N HIS A 9 -46.02 -63.51 -31.15
CA HIS A 9 -44.78 -62.74 -31.25
C HIS A 9 -43.53 -63.57 -30.96
N PHE A 10 -42.42 -63.17 -31.59
CA PHE A 10 -41.08 -63.65 -31.24
C PHE A 10 -40.42 -62.64 -30.29
N SER A 11 -39.93 -63.11 -29.16
CA SER A 11 -39.11 -62.33 -28.23
C SER A 11 -37.63 -62.66 -28.43
N ILE A 12 -36.83 -61.62 -28.67
CA ILE A 12 -35.38 -61.72 -28.84
C ILE A 12 -34.75 -60.95 -27.68
N ASN A 13 -34.10 -61.66 -26.76
CA ASN A 13 -33.28 -61.05 -25.72
C ASN A 13 -31.81 -61.19 -26.12
N SER A 14 -31.14 -60.04 -26.29
CA SER A 14 -29.71 -59.96 -26.57
C SER A 14 -29.08 -59.09 -25.48
N PRO A 15 -28.38 -59.68 -24.49
CA PRO A 15 -27.74 -58.89 -23.45
C PRO A 15 -26.64 -58.02 -24.08
N ALA A 16 -26.46 -56.83 -23.51
CA ALA A 16 -25.36 -55.97 -23.91
C ALA A 16 -24.01 -56.69 -23.73
N ARG A 17 -23.10 -56.55 -24.70
CA ARG A 17 -21.71 -56.98 -24.54
C ARG A 17 -21.05 -56.18 -23.42
N SER A 18 -20.08 -56.76 -22.73
CA SER A 18 -19.33 -56.11 -21.64
C SER A 18 -18.66 -54.79 -22.06
N THR A 19 -18.40 -54.60 -23.35
CA THR A 19 -17.88 -53.37 -23.93
C THR A 19 -18.61 -53.06 -25.25
N MET A 20 -19.17 -51.86 -25.37
CA MET A 20 -19.75 -51.35 -26.61
C MET A 20 -19.05 -50.05 -27.01
N PRO A 21 -18.74 -49.84 -28.30
CA PRO A 21 -18.27 -48.55 -28.76
C PRO A 21 -19.39 -47.51 -28.57
N PRO A 22 -19.06 -46.26 -28.22
CA PRO A 22 -20.05 -45.19 -28.15
C PRO A 22 -20.53 -44.76 -29.52
N GLY A 23 -21.73 -44.17 -29.58
CA GLY A 23 -22.37 -43.71 -30.80
C GLY A 23 -23.51 -44.61 -31.26
N ASP A 24 -23.80 -44.55 -32.57
CA ASP A 24 -24.89 -45.29 -33.18
C ASP A 24 -24.48 -46.75 -33.42
N LEU A 25 -25.21 -47.69 -32.82
CA LEU A 25 -25.17 -49.10 -33.17
C LEU A 25 -26.43 -49.48 -33.92
N THR A 26 -26.27 -50.05 -35.10
CA THR A 26 -27.36 -50.66 -35.84
C THR A 26 -27.51 -52.12 -35.44
N LEU A 27 -28.63 -52.44 -34.80
CA LEU A 27 -29.09 -53.80 -34.59
C LEU A 27 -29.87 -54.23 -35.83
N ILE A 28 -29.42 -55.29 -36.48
CA ILE A 28 -30.06 -55.82 -37.68
C ILE A 28 -30.80 -57.10 -37.30
N VAL A 29 -32.12 -57.10 -37.48
CA VAL A 29 -32.94 -58.32 -37.36
C VAL A 29 -33.20 -58.84 -38.75
N GLN A 30 -32.55 -59.95 -39.09
CA GLN A 30 -32.65 -60.58 -40.40
C GLN A 30 -33.35 -61.93 -40.29
N VAL A 31 -34.32 -62.15 -41.17
CA VAL A 31 -34.93 -63.45 -41.44
C VAL A 31 -34.44 -63.93 -42.80
N GLU A 32 -33.81 -65.10 -42.83
CA GLU A 32 -33.33 -65.70 -44.08
C GLU A 32 -34.50 -66.22 -44.94
N PRO A 33 -34.38 -66.17 -46.28
CA PRO A 33 -35.37 -66.79 -47.16
C PRO A 33 -35.36 -68.31 -47.02
N ASP A 34 -36.52 -68.93 -47.13
CA ASP A 34 -36.68 -70.38 -47.15
C ASP A 34 -37.45 -70.80 -48.40
N GLY A 35 -36.70 -71.17 -49.44
CA GLY A 35 -37.25 -71.58 -50.72
C GLY A 35 -38.07 -72.88 -50.65
N GLY A 36 -37.79 -73.77 -49.71
CA GLY A 36 -38.54 -75.02 -49.52
C GLY A 36 -39.95 -74.77 -48.96
N ARG A 37 -40.12 -73.68 -48.22
CA ARG A 37 -41.42 -73.22 -47.70
C ARG A 37 -42.00 -72.02 -48.45
N PHE A 38 -41.39 -71.61 -49.57
CA PHE A 38 -41.76 -70.42 -50.34
C PHE A 38 -41.81 -69.13 -49.51
N LEU A 39 -40.94 -69.00 -48.50
CA LEU A 39 -40.84 -67.81 -47.64
C LEU A 39 -39.74 -66.88 -48.13
N ASN A 40 -40.06 -65.59 -48.23
CA ASN A 40 -39.08 -64.55 -48.53
C ASN A 40 -38.37 -64.12 -47.24
N GLY A 41 -37.09 -63.78 -47.36
CA GLY A 41 -36.33 -63.16 -46.29
C GLY A 41 -36.63 -61.67 -46.19
N VAL A 42 -36.34 -61.08 -45.03
CA VAL A 42 -36.46 -59.64 -44.78
C VAL A 42 -35.44 -59.21 -43.73
N SER A 43 -34.97 -57.98 -43.82
CA SER A 43 -34.09 -57.35 -42.82
C SER A 43 -34.73 -56.07 -42.31
N ILE A 44 -34.65 -55.83 -41.01
CA ILE A 44 -35.06 -54.59 -40.37
C ILE A 44 -33.91 -54.06 -39.52
N ASP A 45 -33.64 -52.77 -39.68
CA ASP A 45 -32.59 -52.06 -38.97
C ASP A 45 -33.19 -51.30 -37.79
N HIS A 46 -32.57 -51.44 -36.62
CA HIS A 46 -32.91 -50.73 -35.39
C HIS A 46 -31.67 -50.00 -34.86
N VAL A 47 -31.70 -48.67 -34.81
CA VAL A 47 -30.58 -47.87 -34.32
C VAL A 47 -30.69 -47.72 -32.80
N VAL A 48 -29.61 -48.03 -32.09
CA VAL A 48 -29.43 -47.86 -30.65
C VAL A 48 -28.29 -46.87 -30.43
N ASN A 49 -28.54 -45.86 -29.59
CA ASN A 49 -27.54 -44.84 -29.28
C ASN A 49 -26.87 -45.17 -27.95
N ILE A 50 -25.58 -45.51 -27.99
CA ILE A 50 -24.78 -45.71 -26.78
C ILE A 50 -24.10 -44.39 -26.43
N ARG A 51 -24.43 -43.88 -25.25
CA ARG A 51 -23.91 -42.63 -24.71
C ARG A 51 -22.97 -42.92 -23.56
N VAL A 52 -21.97 -42.06 -23.40
CA VAL A 52 -20.94 -42.20 -22.37
C VAL A 52 -21.13 -41.12 -21.31
N PRO A 53 -21.23 -41.49 -20.02
CA PRO A 53 -21.13 -40.52 -18.95
C PRO A 53 -19.68 -40.03 -18.84
N VAL A 54 -19.47 -38.72 -18.71
CA VAL A 54 -18.13 -38.12 -18.78
C VAL A 54 -17.84 -37.15 -17.65
N ARG A 55 -16.55 -36.96 -17.40
CA ARG A 55 -16.00 -35.86 -16.62
C ARG A 55 -15.26 -34.89 -17.54
N PHE A 56 -15.48 -33.61 -17.31
CA PHE A 56 -14.73 -32.52 -17.94
C PHE A 56 -13.66 -32.01 -16.97
N GLU A 57 -12.43 -31.86 -17.45
CA GLU A 57 -11.31 -31.29 -16.71
C GLU A 57 -10.76 -30.10 -17.49
N PHE A 58 -10.80 -28.91 -16.89
CA PHE A 58 -10.41 -27.65 -17.53
C PHE A 58 -9.00 -27.27 -17.11
N ASN A 59 -8.16 -26.93 -18.08
CA ASN A 59 -6.80 -26.48 -17.83
C ASN A 59 -6.46 -25.25 -18.69
N PRO A 60 -6.19 -24.08 -18.07
CA PRO A 60 -6.27 -23.82 -16.64
C PRO A 60 -7.73 -23.80 -16.13
N ASP A 61 -7.90 -23.94 -14.81
CA ASP A 61 -9.18 -23.80 -14.09
C ASP A 61 -9.57 -22.32 -13.85
N GLY A 62 -8.68 -21.38 -14.18
CA GLY A 62 -8.92 -19.95 -14.21
C GLY A 62 -7.91 -19.20 -15.06
N HIS A 63 -8.32 -18.08 -15.66
CA HIS A 63 -7.44 -17.18 -16.41
C HIS A 63 -7.12 -15.93 -15.61
N LEU A 64 -5.86 -15.50 -15.64
CA LEU A 64 -5.43 -14.20 -15.15
C LEU A 64 -5.01 -13.32 -16.33
N ILE A 65 -5.83 -12.32 -16.62
CA ILE A 65 -5.62 -11.34 -17.69
C ILE A 65 -4.74 -10.22 -17.15
N ARG A 66 -3.58 -10.06 -17.77
CA ARG A 66 -2.61 -8.98 -17.50
C ARG A 66 -2.69 -7.90 -18.56
N ASP A 67 -2.11 -6.75 -18.26
CA ASP A 67 -1.90 -5.71 -19.27
C ASP A 67 -1.18 -6.30 -20.51
N HIS A 68 -1.58 -5.87 -21.71
CA HIS A 68 -1.13 -6.39 -23.01
C HIS A 68 -1.48 -7.87 -23.32
N THR A 69 -2.31 -8.55 -22.51
CA THR A 69 -2.76 -9.91 -22.85
C THR A 69 -3.60 -9.88 -24.14
N ARG A 70 -3.13 -10.58 -25.18
CA ARG A 70 -3.82 -10.69 -26.48
C ARG A 70 -4.16 -12.13 -26.89
N LEU A 71 -3.81 -13.09 -26.05
CA LEU A 71 -4.01 -14.51 -26.29
C LEU A 71 -4.60 -15.14 -25.03
N ILE A 72 -5.75 -15.78 -25.17
CA ILE A 72 -6.35 -16.65 -24.16
C ILE A 72 -6.37 -18.06 -24.73
N THR A 73 -5.75 -19.00 -24.03
CA THR A 73 -5.66 -20.39 -24.49
C THR A 73 -5.69 -21.36 -23.33
N GLY A 74 -6.23 -22.53 -23.57
CA GLY A 74 -6.24 -23.64 -22.63
C GLY A 74 -6.76 -24.88 -23.34
N ASN A 75 -7.02 -25.92 -22.56
CA ASN A 75 -7.62 -27.14 -23.04
C ASN A 75 -8.66 -27.68 -22.07
N VAL A 76 -9.50 -28.57 -22.60
CA VAL A 76 -10.46 -29.34 -21.84
C VAL A 76 -10.21 -30.80 -22.14
N THR A 77 -10.03 -31.59 -21.09
CA THR A 77 -9.88 -33.04 -21.17
C THR A 77 -11.21 -33.69 -20.83
N ILE A 78 -11.67 -34.61 -21.69
CA ILE A 78 -12.93 -35.33 -21.55
C ILE A 78 -12.64 -36.81 -21.39
N ARG A 79 -13.06 -37.37 -20.26
CA ARG A 79 -12.84 -38.79 -19.93
C ARG A 79 -14.15 -39.46 -19.54
N ALA A 80 -14.28 -40.72 -19.93
CA ALA A 80 -15.38 -41.57 -19.48
C ALA A 80 -15.35 -41.72 -17.95
N GLN A 81 -16.49 -41.53 -17.30
CA GLN A 81 -16.59 -41.53 -15.84
C GLN A 81 -16.42 -42.94 -15.23
N ASP A 82 -16.79 -43.98 -15.97
CA ASP A 82 -16.76 -45.38 -15.57
C ASP A 82 -15.36 -46.00 -15.73
N THR A 83 -14.71 -45.74 -16.86
CA THR A 83 -13.46 -46.39 -17.28
C THR A 83 -12.24 -45.48 -17.20
N GLY A 84 -12.43 -44.16 -17.13
CA GLY A 84 -11.35 -43.16 -17.18
C GLY A 84 -10.69 -43.00 -18.57
N LEU A 85 -11.18 -43.73 -19.57
CA LEU A 85 -10.63 -43.71 -20.92
C LEU A 85 -10.91 -42.39 -21.63
N PRO A 86 -10.00 -41.93 -22.50
CA PRO A 86 -10.24 -40.76 -23.34
C PRO A 86 -11.32 -41.05 -24.37
N ILE A 87 -12.06 -40.00 -24.76
CA ILE A 87 -13.10 -40.10 -25.78
C ILE A 87 -12.78 -39.13 -26.91
N GLU A 88 -12.51 -39.67 -28.09
CA GLU A 88 -12.27 -38.92 -29.33
C GLU A 88 -13.59 -38.51 -30.00
N GLY A 89 -13.58 -37.41 -30.74
CA GLY A 89 -14.72 -37.00 -31.57
C GLY A 89 -15.84 -36.29 -30.82
N VAL A 90 -15.61 -35.87 -29.57
CA VAL A 90 -16.56 -35.05 -28.81
C VAL A 90 -16.42 -33.60 -29.24
N SER A 91 -17.49 -33.05 -29.84
CA SER A 91 -17.60 -31.62 -30.17
C SER A 91 -17.70 -30.77 -28.91
N LEU A 92 -16.76 -29.84 -28.75
CA LEU A 92 -16.78 -28.83 -27.69
C LEU A 92 -16.74 -27.44 -28.31
N VAL A 93 -17.64 -26.59 -27.82
CA VAL A 93 -17.77 -25.18 -28.16
C VAL A 93 -17.29 -24.36 -26.97
N ALA A 94 -16.19 -23.64 -27.11
CA ALA A 94 -15.73 -22.65 -26.14
C ALA A 94 -16.12 -21.25 -26.62
N ARG A 95 -16.71 -20.45 -25.72
CA ARG A 95 -17.14 -19.07 -26.01
C ARG A 95 -16.58 -18.10 -24.99
N LEU A 96 -16.00 -17.02 -25.48
CA LEU A 96 -15.72 -15.84 -24.68
C LEU A 96 -16.95 -14.92 -24.76
N VAL A 97 -17.54 -14.57 -23.62
CA VAL A 97 -18.78 -13.80 -23.53
C VAL A 97 -18.61 -12.56 -22.67
N ASN A 98 -19.44 -11.55 -22.90
CA ASN A 98 -19.70 -10.46 -21.96
C ASN A 98 -21.21 -10.39 -21.73
N GLY A 99 -21.66 -10.82 -20.55
CA GLY A 99 -23.07 -11.04 -20.27
C GLY A 99 -23.68 -12.06 -21.23
N SER A 100 -24.67 -11.64 -22.03
CA SER A 100 -25.32 -12.48 -23.04
C SER A 100 -24.66 -12.40 -24.43
N THR A 101 -23.70 -11.50 -24.63
CA THR A 101 -23.05 -11.29 -25.93
C THR A 101 -21.87 -12.24 -26.10
N VAL A 102 -21.82 -12.94 -27.23
CA VAL A 102 -20.66 -13.77 -27.61
C VAL A 102 -19.64 -12.90 -28.31
N LEU A 103 -18.45 -12.76 -27.72
CA LEU A 103 -17.31 -12.02 -28.26
C LEU A 103 -16.51 -12.89 -29.23
N PHE A 104 -16.20 -14.13 -28.80
CA PHE A 104 -15.46 -15.11 -29.59
C PHE A 104 -16.04 -16.51 -29.41
N GLN A 105 -15.90 -17.35 -30.42
CA GLN A 105 -16.31 -18.75 -30.37
C GLN A 105 -15.29 -19.61 -31.11
N THR A 106 -14.96 -20.77 -30.54
CA THR A 106 -14.25 -21.84 -31.22
C THR A 106 -14.98 -23.15 -31.04
N VAL A 107 -14.93 -24.00 -32.07
CA VAL A 107 -15.55 -25.33 -32.08
C VAL A 107 -14.49 -26.30 -32.54
N LYS A 108 -14.22 -27.30 -31.72
CA LYS A 108 -13.25 -28.36 -32.03
C LYS A 108 -13.74 -29.69 -31.50
N LEU A 109 -13.22 -30.76 -32.09
CA LEU A 109 -13.43 -32.13 -31.63
C LEU A 109 -12.29 -32.52 -30.68
N THR A 110 -12.58 -33.39 -29.71
CA THR A 110 -11.52 -34.04 -28.93
C THR A 110 -10.65 -34.92 -29.83
N ASP A 111 -9.34 -34.89 -29.58
CA ASP A 111 -8.37 -35.78 -30.21
C ASP A 111 -8.40 -37.20 -29.61
N GLY A 112 -7.50 -38.07 -30.07
CA GLY A 112 -7.35 -39.45 -29.55
C GLY A 112 -6.99 -39.55 -28.06
N TYR A 113 -6.59 -38.43 -27.42
CA TYR A 113 -6.34 -38.35 -25.98
C TYR A 113 -7.52 -37.76 -25.20
N GLY A 114 -8.65 -37.49 -25.87
CA GLY A 114 -9.82 -36.88 -25.27
C GLY A 114 -9.63 -35.41 -24.96
N VAL A 115 -8.65 -34.75 -25.58
CA VAL A 115 -8.30 -33.36 -25.30
C VAL A 115 -8.79 -32.46 -26.44
N VAL A 116 -9.35 -31.32 -26.08
CA VAL A 116 -9.73 -30.26 -27.01
C VAL A 116 -9.16 -28.93 -26.53
N ASP A 117 -8.40 -28.26 -27.38
CA ASP A 117 -7.80 -26.96 -27.08
C ASP A 117 -8.70 -25.80 -27.52
N TYR A 118 -8.62 -24.67 -26.84
CA TYR A 118 -9.23 -23.42 -27.27
C TYR A 118 -8.20 -22.31 -27.35
N ARG A 119 -8.42 -21.41 -28.31
CA ARG A 119 -7.53 -20.27 -28.58
C ARG A 119 -8.36 -19.07 -29.02
N PHE A 120 -8.23 -17.97 -28.30
CA PHE A 120 -8.78 -16.66 -28.64
C PHE A 120 -7.64 -15.66 -28.75
N GLU A 121 -7.55 -14.99 -29.88
CA GLU A 121 -6.44 -14.09 -30.18
C GLU A 121 -6.96 -12.80 -30.81
N VAL A 122 -6.36 -11.68 -30.42
CA VAL A 122 -6.66 -10.35 -30.97
C VAL A 122 -5.41 -9.74 -31.58
N GLN A 123 -5.59 -9.05 -32.71
CA GLN A 123 -4.54 -8.38 -33.45
C GLN A 123 -4.77 -6.87 -33.45
N ASP A 124 -3.72 -6.10 -33.73
CA ASP A 124 -3.86 -4.65 -33.93
C ASP A 124 -4.85 -4.36 -35.07
N PRO A 125 -5.71 -3.34 -34.95
CA PRO A 125 -5.72 -2.27 -33.94
C PRO A 125 -6.63 -2.53 -32.71
N VAL A 126 -7.09 -3.77 -32.49
CA VAL A 126 -8.03 -4.08 -31.39
C VAL A 126 -7.30 -4.08 -30.04
N PRO A 127 -7.85 -3.43 -28.99
CA PRO A 127 -7.27 -3.48 -27.65
C PRO A 127 -7.10 -4.91 -27.12
N GLY A 128 -6.07 -5.12 -26.30
CA GLY A 128 -5.89 -6.40 -25.60
C GLY A 128 -7.04 -6.70 -24.65
N PHE A 129 -7.13 -7.96 -24.23
CA PHE A 129 -8.19 -8.49 -23.36
C PHE A 129 -8.26 -7.82 -21.97
N TYR A 130 -7.23 -7.08 -21.56
CA TYR A 130 -7.21 -6.35 -20.29
C TYR A 130 -8.11 -5.11 -20.27
N ASP A 131 -8.41 -4.53 -21.44
CA ASP A 131 -9.23 -3.31 -21.54
C ASP A 131 -10.71 -3.62 -21.25
N ARG A 132 -11.09 -3.51 -19.98
CA ARG A 132 -12.47 -3.70 -19.52
C ARG A 132 -13.43 -2.61 -20.01
N GLY A 133 -12.94 -1.46 -20.44
CA GLY A 133 -13.78 -0.42 -21.06
C GLY A 133 -14.25 -0.86 -22.45
N TYR A 134 -13.41 -1.57 -23.18
CA TYR A 134 -13.72 -2.13 -24.49
C TYR A 134 -14.47 -3.46 -24.40
N TRP A 135 -13.96 -4.41 -23.60
CA TRP A 135 -14.48 -5.79 -23.56
C TRP A 135 -15.57 -6.03 -22.50
N GLY A 136 -15.66 -5.17 -21.48
CA GLY A 136 -16.45 -5.41 -20.28
C GLY A 136 -15.93 -6.56 -19.40
N GLU A 137 -16.81 -7.10 -18.56
CA GLU A 137 -16.50 -8.25 -17.71
C GLU A 137 -16.68 -9.54 -18.52
N MET A 138 -15.57 -10.15 -18.90
CA MET A 138 -15.57 -11.34 -19.74
C MET A 138 -15.80 -12.61 -18.92
N GLY A 139 -16.52 -13.56 -19.51
CA GLY A 139 -16.65 -14.94 -19.03
C GLY A 139 -16.24 -15.94 -20.10
N LEU A 140 -15.71 -17.09 -19.68
CA LEU A 140 -15.38 -18.20 -20.58
C LEU A 140 -16.34 -19.36 -20.31
N ILE A 141 -17.23 -19.65 -21.25
CA ILE A 141 -18.25 -20.70 -21.11
C ILE A 141 -18.09 -21.79 -22.16
N PHE A 142 -18.56 -23.00 -21.83
CA PHE A 142 -18.39 -24.19 -22.65
C PHE A 142 -19.74 -24.85 -22.92
N HIS A 143 -19.91 -25.38 -24.12
CA HIS A 143 -21.10 -26.11 -24.54
C HIS A 143 -20.69 -27.31 -25.39
N THR A 144 -21.55 -28.32 -25.46
CA THR A 144 -21.37 -29.47 -26.34
C THR A 144 -22.71 -29.90 -26.90
N ASP A 145 -22.71 -30.19 -28.20
CA ASP A 145 -23.83 -30.78 -28.94
C ASP A 145 -23.58 -32.27 -29.26
N SER A 146 -22.47 -32.84 -28.78
CA SER A 146 -22.08 -34.20 -29.07
C SER A 146 -23.12 -35.21 -28.58
N GLN A 147 -23.62 -36.04 -29.48
CA GLN A 147 -24.56 -37.12 -29.14
C GLN A 147 -23.89 -38.31 -28.45
N LEU A 148 -22.54 -38.36 -28.46
CA LEU A 148 -21.76 -39.39 -27.77
C LEU A 148 -21.88 -39.29 -26.25
N LEU A 149 -22.25 -38.12 -25.74
CA LEU A 149 -22.30 -37.85 -24.31
C LEU A 149 -23.67 -38.10 -23.71
N ASP A 150 -23.68 -38.50 -22.44
CA ASP A 150 -24.89 -38.57 -21.63
C ASP A 150 -25.58 -37.19 -21.55
N PRO A 151 -26.91 -37.09 -21.72
CA PRO A 151 -27.64 -35.83 -21.66
C PRO A 151 -27.42 -35.05 -20.36
N THR A 152 -27.24 -35.73 -19.23
CA THR A 152 -27.00 -35.12 -17.92
C THR A 152 -25.69 -34.35 -17.91
N ASN A 153 -24.61 -34.92 -18.47
CA ASN A 153 -23.32 -34.23 -18.53
C ASN A 153 -23.36 -33.02 -19.45
N ARG A 154 -24.12 -33.08 -20.54
CA ARG A 154 -24.33 -31.94 -21.44
C ARG A 154 -25.08 -30.80 -20.74
N PHE A 155 -26.13 -31.16 -19.98
CA PHE A 155 -26.89 -30.20 -19.19
C PHE A 155 -26.04 -29.55 -18.11
N TRP A 156 -25.25 -30.35 -17.38
CA TRP A 156 -24.34 -29.86 -16.34
C TRP A 156 -23.32 -28.86 -16.92
N LEU A 157 -22.70 -29.18 -18.05
CA LEU A 157 -21.72 -28.30 -18.69
C LEU A 157 -22.32 -26.95 -19.08
N ALA A 158 -23.54 -26.97 -19.64
CA ALA A 158 -24.20 -25.76 -20.12
C ALA A 158 -24.79 -24.89 -19.01
N ASN A 159 -25.27 -25.47 -17.91
CA ASN A 159 -26.09 -24.75 -16.93
C ASN A 159 -25.49 -24.70 -15.52
N GLU A 160 -24.76 -25.72 -15.09
CA GLU A 160 -24.30 -25.86 -13.70
C GLU A 160 -22.82 -25.54 -13.53
N HIS A 161 -21.99 -25.82 -14.53
CA HIS A 161 -20.54 -25.58 -14.44
C HIS A 161 -20.20 -24.09 -14.29
N GLY A 162 -20.97 -23.19 -14.91
CA GLY A 162 -20.75 -21.74 -14.81
C GLY A 162 -19.54 -21.21 -15.60
N GLY A 163 -18.73 -22.09 -16.20
CA GLY A 163 -17.58 -21.72 -17.03
C GLY A 163 -16.26 -21.67 -16.26
N VAL A 164 -15.22 -21.14 -16.90
CA VAL A 164 -13.90 -20.90 -16.29
C VAL A 164 -13.78 -19.43 -15.93
N ASN A 165 -13.33 -19.16 -14.70
CA ASN A 165 -13.27 -17.79 -14.19
C ASN A 165 -12.17 -16.98 -14.90
N ILE A 166 -12.45 -15.71 -15.17
CA ILE A 166 -11.49 -14.75 -15.72
C ILE A 166 -11.26 -13.67 -14.68
N THR A 167 -10.02 -13.54 -14.24
CA THR A 167 -9.59 -12.54 -13.26
C THR A 167 -8.63 -11.57 -13.91
N TYR A 168 -8.58 -10.34 -13.41
CA TYR A 168 -7.71 -9.29 -13.93
C TYR A 168 -6.64 -8.94 -12.90
N GLU A 169 -5.41 -8.76 -13.36
CA GLU A 169 -4.33 -8.30 -12.50
C GLU A 169 -4.67 -6.91 -11.94
N LYS A 170 -4.62 -6.76 -10.62
CA LYS A 170 -4.80 -5.44 -10.00
C LYS A 170 -3.56 -4.62 -10.33
N GLN A 171 -3.75 -3.53 -11.06
CA GLN A 171 -2.69 -2.57 -11.31
C GLN A 171 -2.18 -2.06 -9.96
N GLN A 172 -0.99 -2.50 -9.57
CA GLN A 172 -0.30 -1.93 -8.42
C GLN A 172 -0.14 -0.44 -8.74
N THR A 173 -0.82 0.41 -7.97
CA THR A 173 -0.58 1.84 -8.01
C THR A 173 0.82 2.04 -7.46
N ALA A 174 1.82 1.93 -8.33
CA ALA A 174 3.18 2.32 -8.00
C ALA A 174 3.07 3.77 -7.54
N LEU A 175 3.46 4.02 -6.28
CA LEU A 175 3.53 5.38 -5.75
C LEU A 175 4.38 6.18 -6.73
N ILE A 176 3.75 7.15 -7.38
CA ILE A 176 4.38 7.86 -8.49
C ILE A 176 5.57 8.59 -7.87
N SER A 177 6.73 8.53 -8.52
CA SER A 177 8.03 9.02 -8.00
C SER A 177 7.99 10.40 -7.34
N TRP A 178 7.12 11.31 -7.79
CA TRP A 178 6.93 12.63 -7.19
C TRP A 178 6.33 12.59 -5.77
N GLN A 179 5.47 11.61 -5.45
CA GLN A 179 4.88 11.46 -4.12
C GLN A 179 5.96 11.10 -3.08
N VAL A 180 6.88 10.21 -3.47
CA VAL A 180 8.04 9.84 -2.65
C VAL A 180 9.01 11.02 -2.52
N ALA A 181 9.26 11.75 -3.62
CA ALA A 181 10.10 12.95 -3.60
C ALA A 181 9.56 14.05 -2.68
N SER A 182 8.24 14.29 -2.69
CA SER A 182 7.59 15.27 -1.81
C SER A 182 7.72 14.91 -0.33
N LEU A 183 7.56 13.63 0.03
CA LEU A 183 7.74 13.17 1.41
C LEU A 183 9.19 13.33 1.90
N ILE A 184 10.17 12.98 1.06
CA ILE A 184 11.58 13.18 1.37
C ILE A 184 11.90 14.68 1.50
N GLY A 185 11.37 15.51 0.59
CA GLY A 185 11.53 16.97 0.62
C GLY A 185 10.99 17.58 1.91
N ALA A 186 9.80 17.19 2.35
CA ALA A 186 9.22 17.68 3.61
C ALA A 186 10.07 17.29 4.83
N LEU A 187 10.59 16.06 4.86
CA LEU A 187 11.45 15.59 5.95
C LEU A 187 12.77 16.38 6.05
N LEU A 188 13.39 16.69 4.90
CA LEU A 188 14.61 17.50 4.85
C LEU A 188 14.36 18.95 5.29
N ILE A 189 13.23 19.54 4.91
CA ILE A 189 12.85 20.89 5.38
C ILE A 189 12.66 20.89 6.89
N LEU A 190 11.94 19.90 7.45
CA LEU A 190 11.76 19.80 8.89
C LEU A 190 13.09 19.62 9.62
N GLY A 191 13.98 18.77 9.10
CA GLY A 191 15.32 18.56 9.65
C GLY A 191 16.19 19.82 9.65
N THR A 192 16.14 20.61 8.59
CA THR A 192 16.90 21.88 8.51
C THR A 192 16.35 22.95 9.44
N LEU A 193 15.03 23.07 9.58
CA LEU A 193 14.40 24.01 10.53
C LEU A 193 14.73 23.66 11.98
N LEU A 194 14.64 22.38 12.35
CA LEU A 194 15.03 21.91 13.69
C LEU A 194 16.52 22.14 13.95
N GLY A 195 17.38 21.84 12.96
CA GLY A 195 18.81 22.09 13.07
C GLY A 195 19.14 23.56 13.29
N LEU A 196 18.51 24.47 12.54
CA LEU A 196 18.69 25.91 12.71
C LEU A 196 18.24 26.40 14.09
N ALA A 197 17.08 25.92 14.57
CA ALA A 197 16.57 26.26 15.90
C ALA A 197 17.55 25.84 17.02
N VAL A 198 18.10 24.62 16.95
CA VAL A 198 19.08 24.12 17.92
C VAL A 198 20.36 24.97 17.90
N VAL A 199 20.87 25.33 16.72
CA VAL A 199 22.09 26.15 16.60
C VAL A 199 21.87 27.55 17.19
N LEU A 200 20.73 28.19 16.92
CA LEU A 200 20.41 29.50 17.48
C LEU A 200 20.25 29.44 19.00
N ARG A 201 19.60 28.40 19.53
CA ARG A 201 19.46 28.17 20.98
C ARG A 201 20.84 28.01 21.64
N ARG A 202 21.74 27.20 21.08
CA ARG A 202 23.11 27.01 21.61
C ARG A 202 23.92 28.31 21.64
N ARG A 203 23.83 29.14 20.59
CA ARG A 203 24.51 30.45 20.56
C ARG A 203 24.00 31.39 21.65
N ARG A 204 22.69 31.38 21.91
CA ARG A 204 22.08 32.19 22.96
C ARG A 204 22.51 31.74 24.35
N GLN A 205 22.53 30.43 24.61
CA GLN A 205 23.00 29.86 25.88
C GLN A 205 24.47 30.21 26.15
N ALA A 206 25.35 30.02 25.17
CA ALA A 206 26.76 30.38 25.31
C ALA A 206 26.99 31.87 25.65
N ALA A 207 26.14 32.77 25.13
CA ALA A 207 26.20 34.18 25.49
C ALA A 207 25.69 34.45 26.91
N ILE A 208 24.67 33.73 27.37
CA ILE A 208 24.16 33.85 28.75
C ILE A 208 25.22 33.34 29.75
N ASP A 209 25.85 32.20 29.46
CA ASP A 209 26.90 31.62 30.31
C ASP A 209 28.06 32.61 30.49
N GLU A 210 28.51 33.25 29.40
CA GLU A 210 29.60 34.23 29.46
C GLU A 210 29.22 35.49 30.26
N LEU A 211 27.95 35.92 30.22
CA LEU A 211 27.45 37.03 31.03
C LEU A 211 27.40 36.63 32.51
N ALA A 212 26.98 35.40 32.81
CA ALA A 212 26.97 34.85 34.16
C ALA A 212 28.38 34.77 34.76
N ASP A 213 29.38 34.34 33.97
CA ASP A 213 30.78 34.31 34.39
C ASP A 213 31.28 35.69 34.86
N ILE A 214 30.96 36.77 34.13
CA ILE A 214 31.33 38.15 34.53
C ILE A 214 30.66 38.56 35.83
N PHE A 215 29.36 38.28 35.99
CA PHE A 215 28.64 38.65 37.20
C PHE A 215 29.18 37.90 38.41
N SER A 216 29.50 36.61 38.25
CA SER A 216 30.11 35.78 39.29
C SER A 216 31.49 36.29 39.69
N TYR A 217 32.36 36.55 38.70
CA TYR A 217 33.69 37.13 38.93
C TYR A 217 33.61 38.47 39.67
N THR A 218 32.70 39.35 39.26
CA THR A 218 32.51 40.66 39.91
C THR A 218 32.00 40.51 41.34
N ALA A 219 31.06 39.60 41.58
CA ALA A 219 30.56 39.30 42.93
C ALA A 219 31.69 38.78 43.85
N GLU A 220 32.61 37.98 43.31
CA GLU A 220 33.78 37.48 44.03
C GLU A 220 34.77 38.61 44.40
N LEU A 221 35.12 39.49 43.46
CA LEU A 221 35.98 40.66 43.72
C LEU A 221 35.38 41.56 44.82
N LEU A 222 34.07 41.81 44.75
CA LEU A 222 33.37 42.58 45.77
C LEU A 222 33.40 41.87 47.14
N ALA A 223 33.33 40.54 47.17
CA ALA A 223 33.41 39.76 48.41
C ALA A 223 34.82 39.71 49.00
N ALA A 224 35.86 39.71 48.16
CA ALA A 224 37.26 39.79 48.55
C ALA A 224 37.64 41.17 49.12
N GLY A 225 36.80 42.18 48.92
CA GLY A 225 36.97 43.52 49.48
C GLY A 225 37.70 44.49 48.54
N ASP A 226 37.79 44.17 47.25
CA ASP A 226 38.39 45.02 46.23
C ASP A 226 37.65 46.36 46.07
N GLU A 227 38.27 47.29 45.34
CA GLU A 227 37.72 48.62 45.07
C GLU A 227 36.36 48.52 44.35
N VAL A 228 35.29 48.83 45.09
CA VAL A 228 33.89 48.63 44.67
C VAL A 228 33.57 49.31 43.35
N ARG A 229 34.08 50.54 43.17
CA ARG A 229 33.84 51.31 41.94
C ARG A 229 34.52 50.69 40.73
N GLU A 230 35.76 50.22 40.91
CA GLU A 230 36.54 49.61 39.83
C GLU A 230 35.95 48.26 39.42
N ALA A 231 35.56 47.42 40.38
CA ALA A 231 34.91 46.13 40.11
C ALA A 231 33.58 46.30 39.34
N ILE A 232 32.72 47.23 39.77
CA ILE A 232 31.43 47.49 39.09
C ILE A 232 31.65 48.08 37.69
N PHE A 233 32.61 48.98 37.52
CA PHE A 233 32.91 49.56 36.21
C PHE A 233 33.49 48.52 35.23
N ASN A 234 34.41 47.67 35.69
CA ASN A 234 34.96 46.57 34.88
C ASN A 234 33.88 45.56 34.48
N CYS A 235 32.93 45.26 35.38
CA CYS A 235 31.76 44.45 35.06
C CYS A 235 30.91 45.08 33.95
N TYR A 236 30.63 46.38 34.04
CA TYR A 236 29.86 47.10 33.03
C TYR A 236 30.54 47.10 31.66
N GLU A 237 31.85 47.37 31.60
CA GLU A 237 32.60 47.36 30.33
C GLU A 237 32.61 45.96 29.69
N SER A 238 32.87 44.93 30.50
CA SER A 238 32.91 43.55 30.04
C SER A 238 31.52 43.08 29.56
N LEU A 239 30.45 43.50 30.25
CA LEU A 239 29.06 43.27 29.84
C LEU A 239 28.77 43.88 28.47
N CYS A 240 29.15 45.14 28.26
CA CYS A 240 28.97 45.82 26.98
C CYS A 240 29.71 45.10 25.84
N GLN A 241 30.93 44.63 26.08
CA GLN A 241 31.71 43.89 25.09
C GLN A 241 31.03 42.58 24.68
N ILE A 242 30.51 41.80 25.63
CA ILE A 242 29.79 40.55 25.32
C ILE A 242 28.50 40.83 24.55
N LEU A 243 27.73 41.87 24.93
CA LEU A 243 26.50 42.24 24.25
C LEU A 243 26.76 42.66 22.79
N MET A 244 27.85 43.37 22.53
CA MET A 244 28.27 43.71 21.16
C MET A 244 28.71 42.48 20.37
N ARG A 245 29.58 41.64 20.96
CA ARG A 245 30.14 40.46 20.30
C ARG A 245 29.07 39.45 19.88
N ASN A 246 28.04 39.30 20.71
CA ASN A 246 26.93 38.38 20.44
C ASN A 246 25.77 39.02 19.64
N GLY A 247 25.94 40.27 19.18
CA GLY A 247 24.96 40.94 18.31
C GLY A 247 23.67 41.39 19.03
N PHE A 248 23.68 41.45 20.36
CA PHE A 248 22.61 42.07 21.14
C PHE A 248 22.66 43.61 21.05
N LEU A 249 23.84 44.15 20.73
CA LEU A 249 24.08 45.57 20.49
C LEU A 249 24.69 45.81 19.09
N ARG A 250 24.31 46.90 18.42
CA ARG A 250 24.76 47.22 17.04
C ARG A 250 25.99 48.12 16.96
N ARG A 251 26.20 49.01 17.95
CA ARG A 251 27.30 49.99 18.08
C ARG A 251 27.47 50.39 19.55
N ASP A 252 28.52 51.14 19.88
CA ASP A 252 28.69 51.78 21.19
C ASP A 252 27.40 52.54 21.55
N PHE A 253 26.87 52.28 22.74
CA PHE A 253 25.56 52.78 23.21
C PHE A 253 25.49 54.32 23.16
N GLU A 254 24.39 54.88 22.65
CA GLU A 254 24.14 56.33 22.70
C GLU A 254 23.23 56.71 23.88
N THR A 255 22.32 55.80 24.30
CA THR A 255 21.38 56.06 25.41
C THR A 255 21.17 54.87 26.36
N VAL A 256 20.82 55.15 27.63
CA VAL A 256 20.56 54.14 28.69
C VAL A 256 19.46 53.13 28.29
N ARG A 257 18.45 53.57 27.52
CA ARG A 257 17.36 52.71 27.04
C ARG A 257 17.83 51.64 26.05
N GLU A 258 18.88 51.91 25.26
CA GLU A 258 19.43 50.93 24.32
C GLU A 258 20.18 49.82 25.05
N PHE A 259 20.91 50.17 26.11
CA PHE A 259 21.57 49.22 26.99
C PHE A 259 20.55 48.34 27.72
N GLU A 260 19.50 48.94 28.29
CA GLU A 260 18.41 48.20 28.94
C GLU A 260 17.74 47.20 27.98
N MET A 261 17.42 47.63 26.75
CA MET A 261 16.81 46.76 25.75
C MET A 261 17.75 45.64 25.28
N ALA A 262 19.06 45.91 25.19
CA ALA A 262 20.05 44.90 24.85
C ALA A 262 20.19 43.84 25.95
N ILE A 263 20.19 44.24 27.22
CA ILE A 263 20.22 43.32 28.36
C ILE A 263 18.95 42.49 28.41
N ARG A 264 17.76 43.08 28.26
CA ARG A 264 16.49 42.31 28.21
C ARG A 264 16.47 41.28 27.08
N LYS A 265 17.14 41.55 25.98
CA LYS A 265 17.22 40.64 24.83
C LYS A 265 18.23 39.50 25.07
N ALA A 266 19.33 39.81 25.75
CA ALA A 266 20.42 38.86 26.04
C ALA A 266 20.12 37.96 27.24
N LEU A 267 19.63 38.55 28.33
CA LEU A 267 19.34 37.89 29.60
C LEU A 267 17.84 37.84 29.85
N PRO A 268 17.26 36.66 30.14
CA PRO A 268 15.85 36.53 30.49
C PRO A 268 15.59 36.90 31.98
N ILE A 269 16.12 38.02 32.45
CA ILE A 269 15.94 38.49 33.83
C ILE A 269 14.66 39.31 34.03
N SER A 270 14.15 39.31 35.25
CA SER A 270 13.02 40.17 35.67
C SER A 270 13.38 41.64 35.59
N GLU A 271 12.35 42.47 35.39
CA GLU A 271 12.47 43.93 35.39
C GLU A 271 13.05 44.47 36.71
N GLN A 272 12.78 43.79 37.83
CA GLN A 272 13.31 44.17 39.14
C GLN A 272 14.83 43.98 39.23
N ALA A 273 15.37 42.84 38.75
CA ALA A 273 16.81 42.61 38.72
C ALA A 273 17.53 43.56 37.76
N LEU A 274 16.90 43.87 36.63
CA LEU A 274 17.42 44.86 35.69
C LEU A 274 17.53 46.26 36.31
N ILE A 275 16.50 46.72 37.02
CA ILE A 275 16.52 48.01 37.74
C ILE A 275 17.60 48.02 38.83
N ALA A 276 17.78 46.91 39.55
CA ALA A 276 18.83 46.80 40.56
C ALA A 276 20.23 46.89 39.93
N LEU A 277 20.43 46.22 38.79
CA LEU A 277 21.68 46.24 38.02
C LEU A 277 21.97 47.64 37.46
N ASP A 278 20.98 48.31 36.90
CA ASP A 278 21.11 49.67 36.36
C ASP A 278 21.52 50.68 37.46
N ARG A 279 20.85 50.61 38.63
CA ARG A 279 21.17 51.48 39.77
C ARG A 279 22.61 51.36 40.24
N ILE A 280 23.17 50.15 40.31
CA ILE A 280 24.56 49.98 40.76
C ILE A 280 25.57 50.50 39.73
N PHE A 281 25.25 50.40 38.43
CA PHE A 281 26.07 50.97 37.36
C PHE A 281 25.99 52.50 37.32
N GLU A 282 24.79 53.08 37.47
CA GLU A 282 24.62 54.53 37.58
C GLU A 282 25.37 55.10 38.78
N GLU A 283 25.25 54.45 39.94
CA GLU A 283 25.92 54.83 41.18
C GLU A 283 27.45 54.78 41.01
N ALA A 284 27.99 53.71 40.43
CA ALA A 284 29.42 53.59 40.16
C ALA A 284 29.95 54.56 39.10
N ARG A 285 29.10 55.04 38.19
CA ARG A 285 29.49 55.93 37.09
C ARG A 285 29.37 57.41 37.43
N TYR A 286 28.32 57.80 38.16
CA TYR A 286 27.95 59.21 38.34
C TYR A 286 28.12 59.72 39.78
N SER A 287 28.27 58.85 40.78
CA SER A 287 28.41 59.32 42.16
C SER A 287 29.80 59.90 42.44
N SER A 288 29.82 61.04 43.14
CA SER A 288 31.04 61.78 43.49
C SER A 288 31.63 61.39 44.86
N HIS A 289 30.95 60.53 45.63
CA HIS A 289 31.43 60.05 46.93
C HIS A 289 32.16 58.70 46.83
N ARG A 290 32.96 58.36 47.84
CA ARG A 290 33.53 57.01 47.93
C ARG A 290 32.41 56.00 48.17
N LEU A 291 32.42 54.89 47.43
CA LEU A 291 31.48 53.79 47.62
C LEU A 291 31.93 52.98 48.85
N GLY A 292 31.16 53.06 49.93
CA GLY A 292 31.43 52.33 51.17
C GLY A 292 30.79 50.93 51.21
N GLU A 293 30.90 50.25 52.35
CA GLU A 293 30.39 48.89 52.59
C GLU A 293 28.90 48.70 52.25
N GLY A 294 28.06 49.71 52.48
CA GLY A 294 26.64 49.64 52.12
C GLY A 294 26.40 49.53 50.61
N HIS A 295 27.21 50.20 49.80
CA HIS A 295 27.15 50.09 48.33
C HIS A 295 27.69 48.75 47.85
N ARG A 296 28.74 48.21 48.51
CA ARG A 296 29.28 46.87 48.24
C ARG A 296 28.23 45.80 48.45
N GLN A 297 27.55 45.81 49.59
CA GLN A 297 26.48 44.84 49.90
C GLN A 297 25.32 44.94 48.91
N ASN A 298 24.91 46.17 48.54
CA ASN A 298 23.87 46.38 47.53
C ASN A 298 24.28 45.83 46.15
N ALA A 299 25.52 46.07 45.73
CA ALA A 299 26.06 45.55 44.47
C ALA A 299 26.14 44.01 44.47
N GLN A 300 26.57 43.40 45.57
CA GLN A 300 26.58 41.94 45.73
C GLN A 300 25.17 41.35 45.62
N LEU A 301 24.19 41.94 46.29
CA LEU A 301 22.80 41.48 46.24
C LEU A 301 22.20 41.62 44.83
N ALA A 302 22.50 42.71 44.13
CA ALA A 302 22.03 42.92 42.75
C ALA A 302 22.63 41.88 41.77
N LEU A 303 23.94 41.62 41.86
CA LEU A 303 24.62 40.63 41.02
C LEU A 303 24.16 39.20 41.33
N GLN A 304 24.03 38.85 42.61
CA GLN A 304 23.53 37.52 43.03
C GLN A 304 22.08 37.28 42.59
N SER A 305 21.22 38.31 42.64
CA SER A 305 19.84 38.22 42.15
C SER A 305 19.76 37.95 40.64
N VAL A 306 20.67 38.55 39.86
CA VAL A 306 20.79 38.29 38.42
C VAL A 306 21.28 36.86 38.15
N LEU A 307 22.31 36.40 38.87
CA LEU A 307 22.85 35.04 38.76
C LEU A 307 21.80 33.98 39.12
N GLN A 308 21.08 34.16 40.23
CA GLN A 308 20.03 33.24 40.66
C GLN A 308 18.93 33.11 39.60
N GLN A 309 18.53 34.21 38.95
CA GLN A 309 17.53 34.15 37.89
C GLN A 309 18.04 33.43 36.64
N ILE A 310 19.32 33.59 36.30
CA ILE A 310 19.95 32.85 35.19
C ILE A 310 19.97 31.33 35.51
N ASP A 311 20.26 30.95 36.75
CA ASP A 311 20.28 29.55 37.17
C ASP A 311 18.86 28.93 37.20
N GLU A 312 17.87 29.64 37.74
CA GLU A 312 16.46 29.19 37.77
C GLU A 312 15.88 28.95 36.37
N LEU A 313 16.36 29.68 35.36
CA LEU A 313 15.98 29.51 33.97
C LEU A 313 16.57 28.24 33.32
N ASN A 314 17.68 27.73 33.84
CA ASN A 314 18.29 26.48 33.37
C ASN A 314 17.59 25.24 33.96
N GLU A 315 16.87 25.36 35.08
CA GLU A 315 16.18 24.26 35.74
C GLU A 315 14.74 24.01 35.26
N ILE A 316 14.10 24.95 34.57
CA ILE A 316 12.73 24.78 34.05
C ILE A 316 12.79 24.04 32.70
N PRO A 317 12.23 22.81 32.60
CA PRO A 317 12.12 22.14 31.31
C PRO A 317 11.24 22.98 30.37
N ASP A 318 11.81 23.30 29.22
CA ASP A 318 11.24 23.98 28.05
C ASP A 318 9.70 23.88 27.96
N ARG A 319 8.99 24.90 28.47
CA ARG A 319 7.52 24.95 28.48
C ARG A 319 6.93 25.03 27.06
N ASP A 320 7.77 25.33 26.07
CA ASP A 320 7.44 25.33 24.64
C ASP A 320 7.24 23.92 24.06
N ALA A 321 7.69 22.86 24.76
CA ALA A 321 7.45 21.48 24.35
C ALA A 321 5.99 21.03 24.54
N PHE A 322 5.20 21.73 25.38
CA PHE A 322 3.82 21.36 25.68
C PHE A 322 2.82 21.97 24.68
N GLU A 323 3.05 23.19 24.20
CA GLU A 323 2.14 23.86 23.25
C GLU A 323 2.17 23.24 21.84
N LEU A 324 3.29 22.62 21.44
CA LEU A 324 3.39 21.91 20.15
C LEU A 324 2.73 20.53 20.18
N ALA A 325 2.54 19.92 21.36
CA ALA A 325 1.81 18.66 21.49
C ALA A 325 0.29 18.88 21.41
N GLU A 326 -0.21 19.98 21.98
CA GLU A 326 -1.64 20.31 22.05
C GLU A 326 -2.23 20.79 20.70
N LEU A 327 -1.38 21.27 19.77
CA LEU A 327 -1.78 21.61 18.40
C LEU A 327 -1.73 20.43 17.41
N SER A 328 -1.34 19.24 17.88
CA SER A 328 -1.21 18.02 17.07
C SER A 328 -2.18 16.89 17.47
N ALA A 329 -3.13 17.19 18.37
CA ALA A 329 -4.23 16.31 18.79
C ALA A 329 -5.58 16.80 18.23
#